data_AF-A0A2I0JK64-F1
#
_entry.id   AF-A0A2I0JK64-F1
#
_cell.length_a   1.000
_cell.length_b   1.000
_cell.length_c   1.000
_cell.angle_alpha   90.00
_cell.angle_beta   90.00
_cell.angle_gamma   90.00
#
_symmetry.space_group_name_H-M   'P 1'
#
loop_
_entity.id
_entity.type
_entity.pdbx_description
1 polymer ?
#
loop_
_entity_poly.entity_id
_entity_poly.type
_entity_poly.pdbx_seq_one_letter_code
_entity_poly.pdbx_strand_id
1 'polypeptide(L)'
;MFTNLGNYPEMNWLFLIGLLAPVPVWALTKLFPEKKWIAYVNMPVIFGATQMMPPARTVNYITWTAVGLFFNLYIFNKHKGWWARHNYILSAALDVGVAFLGVLLYFTLQSKDIFGPEWWGLMTGDHCPLASCPTAPGIRVKGCPII
;
A
#
# COMPACT_ATOMS: atom_id res chain seq x y z
N MET A 1 5.69 -19.43 5.47
CA MET A 1 5.17 -18.26 4.74
C MET A 1 5.92 -17.98 3.44
N PHE A 2 7.26 -18.01 3.41
CA PHE A 2 8.08 -17.74 2.20
C PHE A 2 8.75 -18.97 1.56
N THR A 3 8.29 -20.19 1.87
CA THR A 3 8.84 -21.43 1.28
C THR A 3 7.98 -21.88 0.10
N ASN A 4 8.39 -22.90 -0.67
CA ASN A 4 7.68 -23.41 -1.85
C ASN A 4 6.19 -23.81 -1.62
N LEU A 5 5.76 -24.00 -0.37
CA LEU A 5 4.38 -24.31 0.03
C LEU A 5 3.70 -23.16 0.81
N GLY A 6 4.31 -21.97 0.88
CA GLY A 6 3.73 -20.79 1.54
C GLY A 6 2.93 -19.91 0.58
N ASN A 7 2.03 -19.07 1.10
CA ASN A 7 1.19 -18.17 0.29
C ASN A 7 1.96 -17.09 -0.51
N TYR A 8 3.25 -16.87 -0.24
CA TYR A 8 4.03 -15.79 -0.85
C TYR A 8 5.44 -16.24 -1.31
N PRO A 9 5.57 -17.26 -2.17
CA PRO A 9 6.89 -17.70 -2.66
C PRO A 9 7.53 -16.64 -3.57
N GLU A 10 6.70 -15.91 -4.32
CA GLU A 10 7.09 -14.83 -5.23
C GLU A 10 7.69 -13.62 -4.51
N MET A 11 7.44 -13.46 -3.21
CA MET A 11 7.98 -12.34 -2.44
C MET A 11 9.50 -12.44 -2.27
N ASN A 12 10.07 -13.64 -2.43
CA ASN A 12 11.53 -13.83 -2.42
C ASN A 12 12.20 -13.19 -3.65
N TRP A 13 11.49 -13.05 -4.78
CA TRP A 13 12.00 -12.36 -5.97
C TRP A 13 12.19 -10.85 -5.73
N LEU A 14 11.49 -10.26 -4.77
CA LEU A 14 11.66 -8.86 -4.41
C LEU A 14 13.06 -8.56 -3.84
N PHE A 15 13.76 -9.55 -3.25
CA PHE A 15 15.16 -9.39 -2.84
C PHE A 15 16.10 -9.24 -4.04
N LEU A 16 15.90 -10.07 -5.07
CA LEU A 16 16.65 -9.99 -6.33
C LEU A 16 16.35 -8.69 -7.07
N ILE A 17 15.08 -8.29 -7.11
CA ILE A 17 14.65 -7.03 -7.70
C ILE A 17 15.22 -5.84 -6.93
N GLY A 18 15.25 -5.87 -5.60
CA GLY A 18 15.86 -4.83 -4.77
C GLY A 18 17.37 -4.71 -4.99
N LEU A 19 18.08 -5.83 -5.18
CA LEU A 19 19.51 -5.85 -5.51
C LEU A 19 19.78 -5.30 -6.92
N LEU A 20 18.94 -5.67 -7.90
CA LEU A 20 19.11 -5.28 -9.29
C LEU A 20 18.58 -3.88 -9.59
N ALA A 21 17.58 -3.39 -8.86
CA ALA A 21 16.95 -2.07 -9.03
C ALA A 21 17.90 -0.86 -9.14
N PRO A 22 19.01 -0.76 -8.38
CA PRO A 22 19.94 0.36 -8.54
C PRO A 22 20.77 0.27 -9.83
N VAL A 23 20.91 -0.91 -10.43
CA VAL A 23 21.77 -1.13 -11.61
C VAL A 23 21.21 -0.45 -12.88
N PRO A 24 19.92 -0.56 -13.23
CA PRO A 24 19.32 0.19 -14.33
C PRO A 24 19.39 1.70 -14.11
N VAL A 25 19.18 2.19 -12.88
CA VAL A 25 19.21 3.63 -12.57
C VAL A 25 20.62 4.20 -12.70
N TRP A 26 21.62 3.45 -12.26
CA TRP A 26 23.02 3.78 -12.47
C TRP A 26 23.39 3.82 -13.97
N ALA A 27 22.96 2.82 -14.74
CA ALA A 27 23.17 2.77 -16.19
C ALA A 27 22.48 3.95 -16.92
N LEU A 28 21.24 4.27 -16.55
CA LEU A 28 20.48 5.38 -17.11
C LEU A 28 21.08 6.75 -16.79
N THR A 29 21.65 6.92 -15.59
CA THR A 29 22.35 8.16 -15.21
C THR A 29 23.64 8.34 -16.01
N LYS A 30 24.30 7.24 -16.39
CA LYS A 30 25.52 7.27 -17.21
C LYS A 30 25.24 7.51 -18.70
N LEU A 31 24.09 7.05 -19.21
CA LEU A 31 23.69 7.19 -20.61
C LEU A 31 23.07 8.56 -20.93
N PHE A 32 22.39 9.19 -19.96
CA PHE A 32 21.73 10.50 -20.13
C PHE A 32 22.21 11.55 -19.11
N PRO A 33 23.47 12.04 -19.23
CA PRO A 33 24.04 13.02 -18.30
C PRO A 33 23.35 14.40 -18.34
N GLU A 34 22.59 14.73 -19.39
CA GLU A 34 21.83 15.98 -19.48
C GLU A 34 20.59 16.02 -18.56
N LYS A 35 19.97 14.87 -18.25
CA LYS A 35 18.72 14.84 -17.48
C LYS A 35 18.97 14.62 -15.98
N LYS A 36 19.35 15.71 -15.30
CA LYS A 36 19.61 15.74 -13.84
C LYS A 36 18.46 15.19 -12.98
N TRP A 37 17.22 15.17 -13.47
CA TRP A 37 16.07 14.60 -12.76
C TRP A 37 16.18 13.08 -12.52
N ILE A 38 16.84 12.35 -13.41
CA ILE A 38 16.99 10.88 -13.31
C ILE A 38 17.86 10.50 -12.10
N ALA A 39 18.83 11.34 -11.74
CA ALA A 39 19.66 11.15 -10.55
C ALA A 39 18.91 11.36 -9.23
N TYR A 40 17.77 12.06 -9.23
CA TYR A 40 16.93 12.25 -8.03
C TYR A 40 15.94 11.11 -7.80
N VAL A 41 15.83 10.15 -8.73
CA VAL A 41 14.95 8.99 -8.59
C VAL A 41 15.63 7.94 -7.71
N ASN A 42 15.34 8.01 -6.41
CA ASN A 42 15.81 7.03 -5.45
C ASN A 42 14.93 5.77 -5.49
N MET A 43 15.36 4.76 -6.24
CA MET A 43 14.73 3.43 -6.24
C MET A 43 14.46 2.86 -4.84
N PRO A 44 15.38 2.98 -3.85
CA PRO A 44 15.10 2.50 -2.49
C PRO A 44 13.90 3.17 -1.84
N VAL A 45 13.62 4.44 -2.14
CA VAL A 45 12.45 5.16 -1.61
C VAL A 45 11.16 4.66 -2.27
N ILE A 46 11.21 4.33 -3.56
CA ILE A 46 10.07 3.78 -4.31
C ILE A 46 9.74 2.36 -3.83
N PHE A 47 10.76 1.52 -3.64
CA PHE A 47 10.57 0.18 -3.04
C PHE A 47 10.17 0.27 -1.57
N GLY A 48 10.71 1.25 -0.82
CA GLY A 48 10.29 1.57 0.54
C GLY A 48 8.79 1.90 0.65
N ALA A 49 8.29 2.71 -0.27
CA ALA A 49 6.87 3.08 -0.34
C ALA A 49 5.93 1.88 -0.58
N THR A 50 6.43 0.80 -1.20
CA THR A 50 5.65 -0.41 -1.51
C THR A 50 5.86 -1.55 -0.49
N GLN A 51 6.60 -1.33 0.61
CA GLN A 51 6.84 -2.38 1.61
C GLN A 51 5.57 -2.83 2.33
N MET A 52 4.58 -1.95 2.48
CA MET A 52 3.28 -2.29 3.07
C MET A 52 2.25 -2.80 2.06
N MET A 53 2.67 -3.10 0.82
CA MET A 53 1.76 -3.51 -0.26
C MET A 53 1.12 -4.89 -0.03
N PRO A 54 1.81 -5.89 0.55
CA PRO A 54 1.17 -7.17 0.84
C PRO A 54 -0.01 -7.08 1.84
N PRO A 55 0.05 -6.28 2.93
CA PRO A 55 -1.07 -6.14 3.86
C PRO A 55 -2.04 -4.98 3.56
N ALA A 56 -1.65 -3.95 2.80
CA ALA A 56 -2.49 -2.78 2.58
C ALA A 56 -3.32 -2.88 1.29
N ARG A 57 -4.62 -2.63 1.42
CA ARG A 57 -5.57 -2.63 0.30
C ARG A 57 -5.19 -1.61 -0.78
N THR A 58 -5.45 -1.93 -2.04
CA THR A 58 -5.21 -1.06 -3.21
C THR A 58 -5.81 0.35 -3.03
N VAL A 59 -6.96 0.46 -2.37
CA VAL A 59 -7.63 1.73 -2.07
C VAL A 59 -6.78 2.65 -1.20
N ASN A 60 -6.04 2.11 -0.25
CA ASN A 60 -5.14 2.91 0.61
C ASN A 60 -4.00 3.52 -0.22
N TYR A 61 -3.44 2.77 -1.17
CA TYR A 61 -2.37 3.26 -2.05
C TYR A 61 -2.85 4.36 -3.00
N ILE A 62 -4.03 4.19 -3.61
CA ILE A 62 -4.61 5.21 -4.48
C ILE A 62 -4.87 6.49 -3.69
N THR A 63 -5.44 6.36 -2.49
CA THR A 63 -5.75 7.49 -1.61
C THR A 63 -4.48 8.18 -1.13
N TRP A 64 -3.48 7.42 -0.68
CA TRP A 64 -2.19 7.95 -0.27
C TRP A 64 -1.48 8.70 -1.41
N THR A 65 -1.51 8.15 -2.62
CA THR A 65 -0.93 8.79 -3.81
C THR A 65 -1.69 10.08 -4.16
N ALA A 66 -3.02 10.06 -4.13
CA ALA A 66 -3.85 11.23 -4.43
C ALA A 66 -3.62 12.36 -3.42
N VAL A 67 -3.60 12.04 -2.12
CA VAL A 67 -3.33 13.00 -1.04
C VAL A 67 -1.88 13.52 -1.15
N GLY A 68 -0.91 12.63 -1.33
CA GLY A 68 0.49 12.99 -1.52
C GLY A 68 0.71 13.92 -2.71
N LEU A 69 0.06 13.64 -3.85
CA LEU A 69 0.12 14.47 -5.05
C LEU A 69 -0.55 15.82 -4.86
N PHE A 70 -1.71 15.87 -4.18
CA PHE A 70 -2.38 17.12 -3.84
C PHE A 70 -1.51 18.02 -2.94
N PHE A 71 -0.94 17.46 -1.88
CA PHE A 71 -0.07 18.21 -0.96
C PHE A 71 1.25 18.64 -1.61
N ASN A 72 1.86 17.79 -2.45
CA ASN A 72 3.14 18.09 -3.09
C ASN A 72 3.04 18.94 -4.37
N LEU A 73 1.93 18.90 -5.12
CA LEU A 73 1.79 19.72 -6.34
C LEU A 73 1.01 21.00 -6.11
N TYR A 74 -0.09 20.94 -5.35
CA TYR A 74 -0.96 22.11 -5.19
C TYR A 74 -0.51 22.97 -4.02
N ILE A 75 -0.39 22.38 -2.83
CA ILE A 75 -0.08 23.12 -1.60
C ILE A 75 1.37 23.61 -1.60
N PHE A 76 2.32 22.77 -2.06
CA PHE A 76 3.71 23.19 -2.18
C PHE A 76 3.87 24.38 -3.12
N ASN A 77 3.21 24.41 -4.28
CA ASN A 77 3.36 25.53 -5.23
C ASN A 77 2.74 26.83 -4.71
N LYS A 78 1.61 26.76 -4.02
CA LYS A 78 0.86 27.94 -3.58
C LYS A 78 1.29 28.47 -2.20
N HIS A 79 1.70 27.60 -1.28
CA HIS A 79 1.95 27.94 0.13
C HIS A 79 3.22 27.28 0.69
N LYS A 80 4.37 27.53 0.05
CA LYS A 80 5.69 26.98 0.44
C LYS A 80 6.04 27.16 1.92
N GLY A 81 5.84 28.37 2.46
CA GLY A 81 6.19 28.68 3.85
C GLY A 81 5.34 27.94 4.87
N TRP A 82 4.06 27.74 4.58
CA TRP A 82 3.18 26.95 5.44
C TRP A 82 3.50 25.46 5.36
N TRP A 83 3.72 24.96 4.13
CA TRP A 83 4.03 23.56 3.87
C TRP A 83 5.32 23.12 4.59
N ALA A 84 6.38 23.91 4.51
CA ALA A 84 7.65 23.59 5.17
C ALA A 84 7.54 23.48 6.70
N ARG A 85 6.59 24.20 7.31
CA ARG A 85 6.43 24.25 8.77
C ARG A 85 5.42 23.25 9.32
N HIS A 86 4.32 22.99 8.60
CA HIS A 86 3.18 22.25 9.15
C HIS A 86 2.92 20.90 8.50
N ASN A 87 3.53 20.58 7.35
CA ASN A 87 3.20 19.35 6.64
C ASN A 87 3.51 18.09 7.46
N TYR A 88 4.63 18.09 8.20
CA TYR A 88 4.98 16.99 9.11
C TYR A 88 3.99 16.82 10.26
N ILE A 89 3.57 17.93 10.88
CA ILE A 89 2.60 17.91 11.99
C ILE A 89 1.23 17.44 11.48
N LEU A 90 0.83 17.88 10.28
CA LEU A 90 -0.42 17.47 9.66
C LEU A 90 -0.42 15.97 9.33
N SER A 91 0.68 15.44 8.79
CA SER A 91 0.83 14.00 8.56
C SER A 91 0.66 13.22 9.86
N ALA A 92 1.35 13.63 10.92
CA ALA A 92 1.22 12.99 12.23
C ALA A 92 -0.21 13.09 12.80
N ALA A 93 -0.87 14.24 12.64
CA ALA A 93 -2.25 14.44 13.08
C ALA A 93 -3.24 13.55 12.31
N LEU A 94 -3.02 13.33 11.02
CA LEU A 94 -3.84 12.43 10.20
C LEU A 94 -3.69 10.98 10.66
N ASP A 95 -2.46 10.52 10.91
CA ASP A 95 -2.19 9.16 11.39
C ASP A 95 -2.83 8.90 12.77
N VAL A 96 -2.68 9.85 13.70
CA VAL A 96 -3.32 9.78 15.02
C VAL A 96 -4.86 9.82 14.90
N GLY A 97 -5.39 10.64 13.98
CA GLY A 97 -6.82 10.72 13.71
C GLY A 97 -7.41 9.40 13.21
N VAL A 98 -6.70 8.71 12.29
CA VAL A 98 -7.10 7.38 11.80
C VAL A 98 -7.08 6.35 12.93
N ALA A 99 -6.04 6.36 13.77
CA ALA A 99 -5.97 5.46 14.92
C ALA A 99 -7.13 5.70 15.91
N PHE A 100 -7.44 6.96 16.22
CA PHE A 100 -8.55 7.31 17.10
C PHE A 100 -9.91 6.91 16.53
N LEU A 101 -10.13 7.17 15.23
CA LEU A 101 -11.34 6.73 14.53
C LEU A 101 -11.47 5.20 14.53
N GLY A 102 -10.37 4.47 14.35
CA GLY A 102 -10.37 3.01 14.42
C GLY A 102 -10.85 2.48 15.78
N VAL A 103 -10.35 3.06 16.88
CA VAL A 103 -10.80 2.72 18.23
C VAL A 103 -12.28 3.07 18.43
N LEU A 104 -12.70 4.25 17.98
CA LEU A 104 -14.09 4.69 18.10
C LEU A 104 -15.04 3.77 17.32
N LEU A 105 -14.71 3.41 16.08
CA LEU A 105 -15.50 2.51 15.24
C LEU A 105 -15.58 1.11 15.83
N TYR A 106 -14.47 0.62 16.42
CA TYR A 106 -14.45 -0.65 17.12
C TYR A 106 -15.48 -0.69 18.25
N PHE A 107 -15.47 0.31 19.13
CA PHE A 107 -16.40 0.36 20.26
C PHE A 107 -17.86 0.58 19.85
N THR A 108 -18.11 1.38 18.80
CA THR A 108 -19.47 1.81 18.43
C THR A 108 -20.18 0.84 17.48
N LEU A 109 -19.47 0.28 16.50
CA LEU A 109 -20.05 -0.57 15.46
C LEU A 109 -19.54 -2.01 15.55
N GLN A 110 -18.23 -2.20 15.58
CA GLN A 110 -17.61 -3.52 15.44
C GLN A 110 -17.87 -4.43 16.65
N SER A 111 -18.00 -3.85 17.85
CA SER A 111 -18.44 -4.53 19.08
C SER A 111 -19.85 -5.13 18.99
N LYS A 112 -20.67 -4.64 18.05
CA LYS A 112 -22.04 -5.10 17.78
C LYS A 112 -22.13 -5.90 16.47
N ASP A 113 -21.00 -6.35 15.93
CA ASP A 113 -20.92 -7.10 14.65
C ASP A 113 -21.43 -6.31 13.43
N ILE A 114 -21.45 -4.97 13.51
CA ILE A 114 -21.89 -4.10 12.40
C ILE A 114 -20.67 -3.71 11.57
N PHE A 115 -20.41 -4.44 10.49
CA PHE A 115 -19.30 -4.17 9.56
C PHE A 115 -19.63 -3.13 8.48
N GLY A 116 -20.22 -1.99 8.87
CA GLY A 116 -20.42 -0.83 7.98
C GLY A 116 -21.18 -1.10 6.65
N PRO A 117 -21.25 -0.09 5.77
CA PRO A 117 -21.83 -0.26 4.43
C PRO A 117 -20.86 -0.99 3.49
N GLU A 118 -21.38 -1.88 2.65
CA GLU A 118 -20.61 -2.52 1.60
C GLU A 118 -20.29 -1.50 0.49
N TRP A 119 -19.02 -1.10 0.39
CA TRP A 119 -18.51 -0.22 -0.66
C TRP A 119 -17.15 -0.70 -1.14
N TRP A 120 -16.72 -0.22 -2.30
CA TRP A 120 -15.51 -0.67 -3.00
C TRP A 120 -14.22 -0.64 -2.15
N GLY A 121 -14.14 0.17 -1.09
CA GLY A 121 -13.01 0.18 -0.16
C GLY A 121 -13.16 -0.67 1.11
N LEU A 122 -14.39 -1.04 1.51
CA LEU A 122 -14.62 -1.89 2.69
C LEU A 122 -14.72 -3.37 2.38
N MET A 123 -15.01 -3.77 1.12
CA MET A 123 -15.37 -5.15 0.76
C MET A 123 -14.44 -6.14 1.49
N THR A 124 -15.03 -6.85 2.43
CA THR A 124 -14.34 -7.66 3.43
C THR A 124 -13.82 -8.97 2.84
N GLY A 125 -14.34 -9.35 1.67
CA GLY A 125 -13.68 -10.29 0.78
C GLY A 125 -12.66 -9.52 -0.05
N ASP A 126 -11.42 -10.00 -0.06
CA ASP A 126 -10.56 -9.81 -1.23
C ASP A 126 -11.44 -10.02 -2.47
N HIS A 127 -11.21 -9.28 -3.55
CA HIS A 127 -11.95 -9.43 -4.83
C HIS A 127 -11.84 -10.86 -5.45
N CYS A 128 -11.35 -11.83 -4.67
CA CYS A 128 -11.35 -13.25 -4.89
C CYS A 128 -12.64 -13.88 -4.29
N PRO A 129 -13.60 -14.29 -5.13
CA PRO A 129 -14.78 -15.04 -4.68
C PRO A 129 -14.44 -16.38 -4.01
N LEU A 130 -13.17 -16.82 -4.09
CA LEU A 130 -12.67 -18.04 -3.47
C LEU A 130 -12.17 -17.87 -2.03
N ALA A 131 -12.12 -16.64 -1.48
CA ALA A 131 -11.66 -16.43 -0.10
C ALA A 131 -12.59 -17.08 0.95
N SER A 132 -13.87 -17.29 0.61
CA SER A 132 -14.83 -18.05 1.43
C SER A 132 -14.75 -19.57 1.22
N CYS A 133 -13.92 -20.06 0.28
CA CYS A 133 -13.83 -21.48 -0.01
C CYS A 133 -12.89 -22.19 0.99
N PRO A 134 -13.30 -23.34 1.56
CA PRO A 134 -12.45 -24.10 2.45
C PRO A 134 -11.28 -24.70 1.68
N THR A 135 -10.06 -24.43 2.13
CA THR A 135 -8.80 -24.97 1.60
C THR A 135 -8.39 -26.30 2.25
N ALA A 136 -9.18 -26.80 3.21
CA ALA A 136 -8.91 -28.06 3.88
C ALA A 136 -9.32 -29.26 2.99
N PRO A 137 -8.44 -30.28 2.85
CA PRO A 137 -8.73 -31.45 2.01
C PRO A 137 -9.95 -32.21 2.54
N GLY A 138 -10.93 -32.46 1.66
CA GLY A 138 -12.13 -33.26 1.96
C GLY A 138 -13.43 -32.47 2.19
N ILE A 139 -13.40 -31.13 2.25
CA ILE A 139 -14.61 -30.31 2.40
C ILE A 139 -15.09 -29.84 1.02
N ARG A 140 -16.24 -30.33 0.56
CA ARG A 140 -16.85 -29.94 -0.71
C ARG A 140 -17.96 -28.92 -0.50
N VAL A 141 -17.79 -27.71 -1.01
CA VAL A 141 -18.80 -26.65 -1.02
C VAL A 141 -19.20 -26.33 -2.46
N LYS A 142 -20.51 -26.26 -2.75
CA LYS A 142 -21.00 -25.92 -4.09
C LYS A 142 -20.53 -24.52 -4.48
N GLY A 143 -19.80 -24.40 -5.60
CA GLY A 143 -19.29 -23.13 -6.11
C GLY A 143 -17.80 -22.87 -5.88
N CYS A 144 -17.10 -23.76 -5.18
CA CYS A 144 -15.65 -23.68 -4.95
C CYS A 144 -14.89 -24.73 -5.77
N PRO A 145 -13.71 -24.42 -6.34
CA PRO A 145 -12.88 -25.42 -7.00
C PRO A 145 -12.38 -26.44 -5.98
N ILE A 146 -12.37 -27.69 -6.41
CA ILE A 146 -11.84 -28.82 -5.66
C ILE A 146 -10.33 -28.81 -5.90
N ILE A 147 -9.57 -28.67 -4.82
CA ILE A 147 -8.10 -28.87 -4.81
C ILE A 147 -7.85 -30.32 -4.41
#